data_AF-A0A442F950-F1
#
_entry.id   AF-A0A442F950-F1
#
_cell.length_a   1.000
_cell.length_b   1.000
_cell.length_c   1.000
_cell.angle_alpha   90.00
_cell.angle_beta   90.00
_cell.angle_gamma   90.00
#
_symmetry.space_group_name_H-M   'P 1'
#
loop_
_entity.id
_entity.type
_entity.pdbx_description
1 polymer ?
#
loop_
_entity_poly.entity_id
_entity_poly.type
_entity_poly.pdbx_seq_one_letter_code
_entity_poly.pdbx_strand_id
1 'polypeptide(L)'
;MLWATVDVWPELEQAVLVEASASVRKIGQSLAVGAIAARADWVAGDATIDLDGLGPADLVSAAYVLDEIAPASLPKLVGGLWRLTADTLLVVEPGTPAGWQRILAVRSQLIEAGAHVSAPCPHEAPCPLVPPDWCHFSRRVARSRLHRLAKDADVPWEDEKFIYLAASRQPAPVRAARVIAPPKTGSGKAALKLCQPDGSAGERLLSKRDGEVFKSARRADWGDTLA
;
A
#
# COMPACT_ATOMS: atom_id res chain seq x y z
N MET A 1 4.59 1.58 9.95
CA MET A 1 3.10 1.66 9.94
C MET A 1 2.56 2.42 11.14
N LEU A 2 2.92 2.07 12.38
CA LEU A 2 2.37 2.70 13.61
C LEU A 2 2.29 4.24 13.58
N TRP A 3 3.37 4.95 13.24
CA TRP A 3 3.35 6.42 13.15
C TRP A 3 2.32 6.96 12.16
N ALA A 4 2.28 6.39 10.95
CA ALA A 4 1.32 6.80 9.93
C ALA A 4 -0.13 6.50 10.38
N THR A 5 -0.36 5.38 11.07
CA THR A 5 -1.66 5.05 11.65
C THR A 5 -2.08 6.07 12.71
N VAL A 6 -1.18 6.45 13.61
CA VAL A 6 -1.47 7.43 14.68
C VAL A 6 -1.69 8.84 14.12
N ASP A 7 -0.96 9.23 13.08
CA ASP A 7 -1.17 10.51 12.41
C ASP A 7 -2.56 10.61 11.74
N VAL A 8 -3.07 9.50 11.20
CA VAL A 8 -4.38 9.44 10.54
C VAL A 8 -5.52 9.25 11.55
N TRP A 9 -5.28 8.47 12.60
CA TRP A 9 -6.25 8.18 13.67
C TRP A 9 -5.67 8.57 15.04
N PRO A 10 -5.79 9.84 15.44
CA PRO A 10 -5.33 10.30 16.76
C PRO A 10 -6.03 9.61 17.94
N GLU A 11 -7.21 9.03 17.70
CA GLU A 11 -8.03 8.27 18.65
C GLU A 11 -7.58 6.79 18.77
N LEU A 12 -6.46 6.39 18.15
CA LEU A 12 -5.96 5.01 18.23
C LEU A 12 -5.70 4.62 19.69
N GLU A 13 -6.49 3.68 20.21
CA GLU A 13 -6.39 3.24 21.61
C GLU A 13 -5.20 2.30 21.84
N GLN A 14 -5.04 1.31 20.96
CA GLN A 14 -4.06 0.24 21.10
C GLN A 14 -3.48 -0.21 19.76
N ALA A 15 -2.23 -0.67 19.80
CA ALA A 15 -1.54 -1.29 18.68
C ALA A 15 -0.73 -2.50 19.17
N VAL A 16 -0.80 -3.61 18.42
CA VAL A 16 0.05 -4.79 18.64
C VAL A 16 1.06 -4.88 17.50
N LEU A 17 2.35 -4.94 17.84
CA LEU A 17 3.44 -5.01 16.88
C LEU A 17 4.18 -6.33 17.02
N VAL A 18 4.12 -7.17 15.99
CA VAL A 18 4.83 -8.46 15.94
C VAL A 18 6.14 -8.28 15.19
N GLU A 19 7.25 -8.64 15.82
CA GLU A 19 8.59 -8.55 15.23
C GLU A 19 9.47 -9.66 15.83
N ALA A 20 10.21 -10.40 15.01
CA ALA A 20 11.04 -11.53 15.44
C ALA A 20 12.38 -11.06 16.04
N SER A 21 12.96 -10.01 15.49
CA SER A 21 14.26 -9.47 15.90
C SER A 21 14.17 -8.65 17.19
N ALA A 22 14.84 -9.14 18.24
CA ALA A 22 14.94 -8.42 19.51
C ALA A 22 15.57 -7.03 19.36
N SER A 23 16.55 -6.89 18.46
CA SER A 23 17.21 -5.62 18.18
C SER A 23 16.27 -4.61 17.52
N VAL A 24 15.50 -5.05 16.51
CA VAL A 24 14.52 -4.19 15.83
C VAL A 24 13.40 -3.79 16.78
N ARG A 25 12.87 -4.73 17.59
CA ARG A 25 11.88 -4.41 18.65
C ARG A 25 12.40 -3.35 19.60
N LYS A 26 13.63 -3.49 20.10
CA LYS A 26 14.22 -2.52 21.04
C LYS A 26 14.32 -1.13 20.42
N ILE A 27 14.69 -1.02 19.15
CA ILE A 27 14.72 0.26 18.43
C ILE A 27 13.31 0.82 18.30
N GLY A 28 12.35 0.02 17.84
CA GLY A 28 10.96 0.43 17.68
C GLY A 28 10.33 0.93 18.98
N GLN A 29 10.54 0.19 20.08
CA GLN A 29 10.14 0.59 21.43
C GLN A 29 10.75 1.95 21.81
N SER A 30 12.07 2.11 21.63
CA SER A 30 12.76 3.36 21.95
C SER A 30 12.25 4.54 21.13
N LEU A 31 11.90 4.33 19.85
CA LEU A 31 11.36 5.38 18.99
C LEU A 31 9.91 5.75 19.33
N ALA A 32 9.14 4.81 19.89
CA ALA A 32 7.75 5.04 20.26
C ALA A 32 7.61 5.87 21.56
N VAL A 33 8.61 5.81 22.46
CA VAL A 33 8.59 6.55 23.74
C VAL A 33 8.42 8.06 23.49
N GLY A 34 7.32 8.62 24.00
CA GLY A 34 7.00 10.05 23.90
C GLY A 34 6.52 10.51 22.51
N ALA A 35 6.55 9.65 21.50
CA ALA A 35 6.07 9.94 20.14
C ALA A 35 4.68 9.37 19.87
N ILE A 36 4.33 8.24 20.51
CA ILE A 36 3.05 7.56 20.32
C ILE A 36 2.28 7.56 21.65
N ALA A 37 1.08 8.16 21.64
CA ALA A 37 0.19 8.20 22.80
C ALA A 37 -0.60 6.89 22.98
N ALA A 38 -0.90 6.20 21.87
CA ALA A 38 -1.57 4.90 21.86
C ALA A 38 -0.78 3.85 22.64
N ARG A 39 -1.47 2.91 23.30
CA ARG A 39 -0.79 1.78 23.94
C ARG A 39 -0.19 0.88 22.85
N ALA A 40 1.13 0.72 22.86
CA ALA A 40 1.84 -0.14 21.91
C ALA A 40 2.41 -1.39 22.59
N ASP A 41 1.79 -2.55 22.33
CA ASP A 41 2.23 -3.85 22.83
C ASP A 41 3.15 -4.51 21.79
N TRP A 42 4.40 -4.76 22.16
CA TRP A 42 5.41 -5.34 21.27
C TRP A 42 5.58 -6.83 21.56
N VAL A 43 5.26 -7.66 20.57
CA VAL A 43 5.29 -9.12 20.66
C VAL A 43 6.51 -9.66 19.94
N ALA A 44 7.29 -10.47 20.63
CA ALA A 44 8.34 -11.26 20.00
C ALA A 44 7.70 -12.43 19.26
N GLY A 45 7.80 -12.46 17.93
CA GLY A 45 7.21 -13.55 17.16
C GLY A 45 7.56 -13.50 15.68
N ASP A 46 7.63 -14.68 15.07
CA ASP A 46 7.69 -14.87 13.63
C ASP A 46 6.28 -14.73 13.04
N ALA A 47 6.06 -13.76 12.15
CA ALA A 47 4.74 -13.51 11.57
C ALA A 47 4.17 -14.71 10.77
N THR A 48 4.99 -15.71 10.41
CA THR A 48 4.53 -16.93 9.72
C THR A 48 4.13 -18.07 10.66
N ILE A 49 4.42 -17.94 11.97
CA ILE A 49 4.23 -19.00 12.97
C ILE A 49 3.43 -18.48 14.18
N ASP A 50 3.81 -17.33 14.72
CA ASP A 50 3.43 -16.84 16.05
C ASP A 50 2.27 -15.83 16.03
N LEU A 51 1.36 -15.95 15.05
CA LEU A 51 0.13 -15.14 14.97
C LEU A 51 -1.05 -15.76 15.72
N ASP A 52 -0.90 -16.97 16.22
CA ASP A 52 -1.93 -17.66 16.99
C ASP A 52 -2.00 -17.09 18.43
N GLY A 53 -3.21 -16.94 18.96
CA GLY A 53 -3.44 -16.31 20.26
C GLY A 53 -3.57 -14.79 20.23
N LEU A 54 -3.26 -14.13 19.11
CA LEU A 54 -3.58 -12.72 18.91
C LEU A 54 -5.08 -12.54 18.63
N GLY A 55 -5.65 -11.47 19.20
CA GLY A 55 -7.03 -11.07 18.94
C GLY A 55 -7.18 -10.32 17.60
N PRO A 56 -8.38 -10.29 17.01
CA PRO A 56 -8.64 -9.47 15.84
C PRO A 56 -8.41 -7.97 16.08
N ALA A 57 -8.05 -7.24 15.03
CA ALA A 57 -7.90 -5.79 15.03
C ALA A 57 -8.70 -5.16 13.88
N ASP A 58 -9.19 -3.94 14.08
CA ASP A 58 -9.92 -3.18 13.05
C ASP A 58 -9.03 -2.92 11.83
N LEU A 59 -7.74 -2.67 12.05
CA LEU A 59 -6.73 -2.57 11.01
C LEU A 59 -5.59 -3.55 11.28
N VAL A 60 -5.35 -4.45 10.33
CA VAL A 60 -4.12 -5.25 10.26
C VAL A 60 -3.27 -4.67 9.13
N SER A 61 -1.97 -4.49 9.37
CA SER A 61 -1.06 -3.98 8.35
C SER A 61 0.23 -4.79 8.27
N ALA A 62 0.69 -5.04 7.04
CA ALA A 62 2.00 -5.62 6.74
C ALA A 62 2.69 -4.73 5.70
N ALA A 63 3.87 -4.22 6.01
CA ALA A 63 4.58 -3.29 5.13
C ALA A 63 6.04 -3.71 4.99
N TYR A 64 6.49 -3.93 3.75
CA TYR A 64 7.87 -4.32 3.42
C TYR A 64 8.32 -5.55 4.22
N VAL A 65 7.51 -6.60 4.19
CA VAL A 65 7.81 -7.85 4.90
C VAL A 65 7.57 -9.07 4.03
N LEU A 66 6.72 -9.02 3.01
CA LEU A 66 6.43 -10.21 2.19
C LEU A 66 7.65 -10.59 1.34
N ASP A 67 8.57 -9.67 1.06
CA ASP A 67 9.83 -9.95 0.40
C ASP A 67 10.89 -10.59 1.30
N GLU A 68 10.71 -10.53 2.62
CA GLU A 68 11.56 -11.20 3.61
C GLU A 68 11.10 -12.63 3.89
N ILE A 69 9.86 -12.98 3.49
CA ILE A 69 9.25 -14.28 3.75
C ILE A 69 9.50 -15.25 2.60
N ALA A 70 9.87 -16.49 2.95
CA ALA A 70 10.00 -17.57 2.00
C ALA A 70 8.69 -17.74 1.18
N PRO A 71 8.74 -17.85 -0.16
CA PRO A 71 7.54 -17.85 -0.99
C PRO A 71 6.48 -18.89 -0.60
N ALA A 72 6.91 -20.07 -0.13
CA ALA A 72 6.02 -21.14 0.32
C ALA A 72 5.22 -20.79 1.59
N SER A 73 5.69 -19.83 2.39
CA SER A 73 5.08 -19.42 3.65
C SER A 73 4.12 -18.24 3.49
N LEU A 74 4.16 -17.53 2.35
CA LEU A 74 3.31 -16.38 2.06
C LEU A 74 1.81 -16.69 2.17
N PRO A 75 1.28 -17.80 1.60
CA PRO A 75 -0.15 -18.07 1.70
C PRO A 75 -0.62 -18.24 3.16
N LYS A 76 0.20 -18.90 3.99
CA LYS A 76 -0.10 -19.07 5.41
C LYS A 76 -0.10 -17.73 6.15
N LEU A 77 0.91 -16.89 5.91
CA LEU A 77 1.00 -15.55 6.49
C LEU A 77 -0.24 -14.71 6.12
N VAL A 78 -0.59 -14.62 4.84
CA VAL A 78 -1.75 -13.86 4.36
C VAL A 78 -3.05 -14.35 5.01
N GLY A 79 -3.22 -15.67 5.13
CA GLY A 79 -4.36 -16.27 5.82
C GLY A 79 -4.42 -15.90 7.31
N GLY A 80 -3.27 -15.89 8.00
CA GLY A 80 -3.16 -15.47 9.39
C GLY A 80 -3.50 -13.98 9.59
N LEU A 81 -2.92 -13.10 8.75
CA LEU A 81 -3.23 -11.67 8.77
C LEU A 81 -4.73 -11.41 8.52
N TRP A 82 -5.31 -12.11 7.54
CA TRP A 82 -6.74 -11.98 7.24
C TRP A 82 -7.61 -12.48 8.39
N ARG A 83 -7.27 -13.60 9.04
CA ARG A 83 -7.96 -14.10 10.24
C ARG A 83 -7.98 -13.07 11.37
N LEU A 84 -6.90 -12.30 11.53
CA LEU A 84 -6.79 -11.24 12.52
C LEU A 84 -7.48 -9.93 12.10
N THR A 85 -8.01 -9.84 10.87
CA THR A 85 -8.61 -8.62 10.34
C THR A 85 -10.11 -8.57 10.61
N ALA A 86 -10.51 -7.69 11.54
CA ALA A 86 -11.92 -7.43 11.86
C ALA A 86 -12.59 -6.50 10.84
N ASP A 87 -11.86 -5.54 10.27
CA ASP A 87 -12.35 -4.70 9.17
C ASP A 87 -11.36 -4.73 7.99
N THR A 88 -10.20 -4.07 8.09
CA THR A 88 -9.34 -3.82 6.94
C THR A 88 -7.92 -4.38 7.09
N LEU A 89 -7.43 -5.03 6.02
CA LEU A 89 -6.05 -5.47 5.85
C LEU A 89 -5.35 -4.56 4.84
N LEU A 90 -4.25 -3.93 5.25
CA LEU A 90 -3.39 -3.12 4.40
C LEU A 90 -2.03 -3.79 4.20
N VAL A 91 -1.72 -4.15 2.96
CA VAL A 91 -0.42 -4.71 2.57
C VAL A 91 0.33 -3.69 1.72
N VAL A 92 1.60 -3.41 2.05
CA VAL A 92 2.48 -2.49 1.32
C VAL A 92 3.79 -3.20 1.00
N GLU A 93 4.28 -3.06 -0.23
CA GLU A 93 5.49 -3.71 -0.74
C GLU A 93 6.31 -2.75 -1.60
N PRO A 94 7.62 -3.03 -1.81
CA PRO A 94 8.41 -2.30 -2.79
C PRO A 94 7.74 -2.28 -4.17
N GLY A 95 7.70 -1.11 -4.82
CA GLY A 95 7.05 -0.86 -6.11
C GLY A 95 7.82 -1.42 -7.31
N THR A 96 8.21 -2.68 -7.22
CA THR A 96 8.99 -3.45 -8.19
C THR A 96 8.10 -4.46 -8.91
N PRO A 97 8.52 -5.04 -10.05
CA PRO A 97 7.78 -6.13 -10.69
C PRO A 97 7.54 -7.33 -9.75
N ALA A 98 8.52 -7.67 -8.90
CA ALA A 98 8.38 -8.75 -7.92
C ALA A 98 7.38 -8.40 -6.80
N GLY A 99 7.40 -7.16 -6.29
CA GLY A 99 6.41 -6.68 -5.33
C GLY A 99 5.00 -6.64 -5.91
N TRP A 100 4.87 -6.26 -7.18
CA TRP A 100 3.59 -6.33 -7.90
C TRP A 100 3.06 -7.77 -7.98
N GLN A 101 3.91 -8.74 -8.32
CA GLN A 101 3.50 -10.16 -8.34
C GLN A 101 3.05 -10.66 -6.96
N ARG A 102 3.77 -10.29 -5.88
CA ARG A 102 3.35 -10.63 -4.51
C ARG A 102 1.99 -10.02 -4.17
N ILE A 103 1.77 -8.74 -4.46
CA ILE A 103 0.47 -8.09 -4.24
C ILE A 103 -0.64 -8.74 -5.06
N LEU A 104 -0.39 -9.17 -6.30
CA LEU A 104 -1.39 -9.90 -7.09
C LEU A 104 -1.74 -11.26 -6.46
N ALA A 105 -0.76 -11.99 -5.95
CA ALA A 105 -0.99 -13.26 -5.25
C ALA A 105 -1.81 -13.05 -3.96
N VAL A 106 -1.44 -12.07 -3.14
CA VAL A 106 -2.20 -11.66 -1.94
C VAL A 106 -3.63 -11.29 -2.32
N ARG A 107 -3.80 -10.47 -3.36
CA ARG A 107 -5.11 -10.01 -3.82
C ARG A 107 -5.99 -11.19 -4.22
N SER A 108 -5.49 -12.12 -5.04
CA SER A 108 -6.26 -13.30 -5.45
C SER A 108 -6.69 -14.13 -4.25
N GLN A 109 -5.77 -14.42 -3.33
CA GLN A 109 -6.06 -15.19 -2.12
C GLN A 109 -7.12 -14.50 -1.23
N LEU A 110 -7.04 -13.19 -1.05
CA LEU A 110 -8.00 -12.45 -0.23
C LEU A 110 -9.39 -12.41 -0.87
N ILE A 111 -9.48 -12.21 -2.19
CA ILE A 111 -10.77 -12.25 -2.92
C ILE A 111 -11.40 -13.65 -2.80
N GLU A 112 -10.61 -14.72 -2.98
CA GLU A 112 -11.06 -16.10 -2.78
C GLU A 112 -11.55 -16.35 -1.35
N ALA A 113 -10.95 -15.68 -0.36
CA ALA A 113 -11.36 -15.71 1.03
C ALA A 113 -12.52 -14.74 1.39
N GLY A 114 -13.18 -14.15 0.38
CA GLY A 114 -14.36 -13.29 0.53
C GLY A 114 -14.05 -11.84 0.91
N ALA A 115 -12.81 -11.37 0.75
CA ALA A 115 -12.47 -9.98 0.99
C ALA A 115 -12.93 -9.07 -0.16
N HIS A 116 -13.31 -7.84 0.18
CA HIS A 116 -13.63 -6.80 -0.79
C HIS A 116 -12.40 -5.91 -1.03
N VAL A 117 -12.02 -5.72 -2.29
CA VAL A 117 -10.89 -4.82 -2.60
C VAL A 117 -11.35 -3.37 -2.45
N SER A 118 -10.73 -2.65 -1.51
CA SER A 118 -11.02 -1.24 -1.23
C SER A 118 -10.10 -0.29 -1.98
N ALA A 119 -8.82 -0.64 -2.13
CA ALA A 119 -7.83 0.14 -2.87
C ALA A 119 -6.61 -0.73 -3.23
N PRO A 120 -5.76 -0.34 -4.19
CA PRO A 120 -5.92 0.75 -5.15
C PRO A 120 -6.81 0.38 -6.33
N CYS A 121 -6.98 -0.92 -6.60
CA CYS A 121 -7.72 -1.44 -7.75
C CYS A 121 -9.19 -1.06 -7.65
N PRO A 122 -9.79 -0.51 -8.71
CA PRO A 122 -11.20 -0.16 -8.69
C PRO A 122 -12.15 -1.32 -9.03
N HIS A 123 -11.63 -2.55 -9.04
CA HIS A 123 -12.33 -3.75 -9.46
C HIS A 123 -11.76 -4.99 -8.76
N GLU A 124 -12.49 -6.09 -8.84
CA GLU A 124 -12.06 -7.43 -8.37
C GLU A 124 -11.68 -8.38 -9.51
N ALA A 125 -11.93 -8.02 -10.77
CA ALA A 125 -11.44 -8.76 -11.95
C ALA A 125 -9.90 -8.93 -11.94
N PRO A 126 -9.33 -9.91 -12.67
CA PRO A 126 -7.88 -10.04 -12.81
C PRO A 126 -7.22 -8.72 -13.22
N CYS A 127 -6.00 -8.46 -12.74
CA CYS A 127 -5.29 -7.23 -13.07
C CYS A 127 -5.06 -7.14 -14.60
N PRO A 128 -5.43 -6.03 -15.27
CA PRO A 128 -5.29 -5.91 -16.72
C PRO A 128 -3.86 -5.65 -17.19
N LEU A 129 -2.94 -5.31 -16.27
CA LEU A 129 -1.55 -5.04 -16.63
C LEU A 129 -0.79 -6.34 -16.86
N VAL A 130 0.07 -6.34 -17.86
CA VAL A 130 0.92 -7.48 -18.23
C VAL A 130 2.38 -7.02 -18.34
N PRO A 131 3.36 -7.89 -18.06
CA PRO A 131 4.77 -7.56 -18.26
C PRO A 131 5.05 -7.04 -19.68
N PRO A 132 5.97 -6.06 -19.85
CA PRO A 132 6.89 -5.52 -18.84
C PRO A 132 6.28 -4.41 -17.97
N ASP A 133 4.98 -4.15 -18.06
CA ASP A 133 4.29 -3.14 -17.27
C ASP A 133 3.86 -3.70 -15.90
N TRP A 134 3.87 -2.85 -14.87
CA TRP A 134 3.42 -3.22 -13.52
C TRP A 134 2.83 -2.03 -12.78
N CYS A 135 1.81 -2.29 -11.96
CA CYS A 135 1.20 -1.26 -11.14
C CYS A 135 2.11 -0.94 -9.96
N HIS A 136 2.39 0.34 -9.75
CA HIS A 136 3.05 0.85 -8.54
C HIS A 136 2.65 2.31 -8.36
N PHE A 137 3.14 2.94 -7.30
CA PHE A 137 3.02 4.35 -6.99
C PHE A 137 4.39 4.87 -6.57
N SER A 138 4.52 6.19 -6.44
CA SER A 138 5.74 6.79 -5.94
C SER A 138 5.47 7.98 -5.03
N ARG A 139 6.29 8.10 -3.98
CA ARG A 139 6.30 9.26 -3.09
C ARG A 139 7.73 9.76 -2.93
N ARG A 140 7.87 11.07 -3.03
CA ARG A 140 9.15 11.74 -2.78
C ARG A 140 9.40 11.83 -1.28
N VAL A 141 10.51 11.26 -0.83
CA VAL A 141 10.96 11.30 0.56
C VAL A 141 12.29 12.04 0.67
N ALA A 142 12.51 12.69 1.82
CA ALA A 142 13.74 13.44 2.06
C ALA A 142 14.91 12.50 2.38
N ARG A 143 16.08 12.78 1.82
CA ARG A 143 17.34 12.13 2.19
C ARG A 143 18.05 12.96 3.25
N SER A 144 18.28 12.36 4.42
CA SER A 144 19.19 12.92 5.41
C SER A 144 20.61 13.04 4.85
N ARG A 145 21.47 13.85 5.51
CA ARG A 145 22.89 13.91 5.15
C ARG A 145 23.55 12.52 5.20
N LEU A 146 23.19 11.72 6.21
CA LEU A 146 23.69 10.35 6.35
C LEU A 146 23.25 9.47 5.17
N HIS A 147 21.99 9.54 4.75
CA HIS A 147 21.51 8.79 3.59
C HIS A 147 22.25 9.18 2.30
N ARG A 148 22.52 10.47 2.11
CA ARG A 148 23.29 10.92 0.94
C ARG A 148 24.71 10.36 0.92
N LEU A 149 25.40 10.40 2.06
CA LEU A 149 26.76 9.85 2.18
C LEU A 149 26.79 8.33 2.02
N ALA A 150 25.83 7.62 2.60
CA ALA A 150 25.78 6.15 2.55
C ALA A 150 25.43 5.61 1.15
N LYS A 151 24.59 6.34 0.40
CA LYS A 151 24.13 5.94 -0.94
C LYS A 151 24.84 6.65 -2.08
N ASP A 152 25.91 7.40 -1.79
CA ASP A 152 26.62 8.27 -2.76
C ASP A 152 25.65 9.10 -3.63
N ALA A 153 24.69 9.75 -2.96
CA ALA A 153 23.57 10.41 -3.60
C ALA A 153 23.70 11.95 -3.59
N ASP A 154 23.59 12.54 -4.78
CA ASP A 154 23.76 13.99 -5.00
C ASP A 154 22.58 14.85 -4.55
N VAL A 155 21.36 14.32 -4.63
CA VAL A 155 20.14 15.08 -4.34
C VAL A 155 19.57 14.78 -2.95
N PRO A 156 18.94 15.77 -2.27
CA PRO A 156 18.41 15.60 -0.92
C PRO A 156 17.05 14.89 -0.87
N TRP A 157 16.70 14.12 -1.89
CA TRP A 157 15.44 13.37 -1.97
C TRP A 157 15.60 12.07 -2.75
N GLU A 158 14.64 11.16 -2.57
CA GLU A 158 14.42 10.01 -3.45
C GLU A 158 12.94 9.80 -3.70
N ASP A 159 12.63 9.28 -4.88
CA ASP A 159 11.27 8.87 -5.23
C ASP A 159 11.14 7.39 -4.85
N GLU A 160 10.58 7.13 -3.67
CA GLU A 160 10.34 5.79 -3.16
C GLU A 160 9.16 5.19 -3.93
N LYS A 161 9.40 4.03 -4.56
CA LYS A 161 8.37 3.31 -5.28
C LYS A 161 7.77 2.26 -4.38
N PHE A 162 6.44 2.24 -4.29
CA PHE A 162 5.71 1.26 -3.50
C PHE A 162 4.51 0.75 -4.28
N ILE A 163 4.00 -0.41 -3.87
CA ILE A 163 2.69 -0.91 -4.27
C ILE A 163 1.94 -1.30 -3.00
N TYR A 164 0.62 -1.19 -3.03
CA TYR A 164 -0.19 -1.58 -1.88
C TYR A 164 -1.48 -2.25 -2.30
N LEU A 165 -2.13 -2.90 -1.34
CA LEU A 165 -3.47 -3.45 -1.42
C LEU A 165 -4.18 -3.18 -0.08
N ALA A 166 -5.39 -2.63 -0.14
CA ALA A 166 -6.31 -2.56 0.98
C ALA A 166 -7.51 -3.46 0.68
N ALA A 167 -7.76 -4.44 1.55
CA ALA A 167 -8.88 -5.36 1.47
C ALA A 167 -9.72 -5.25 2.76
N SER A 168 -11.04 -5.15 2.63
CA SER A 168 -11.96 -4.98 3.76
C SER A 168 -12.96 -6.14 3.85
N ARG A 169 -13.46 -6.38 5.07
CA ARG A 169 -14.63 -7.22 5.35
C ARG A 169 -15.92 -6.63 4.80
N GLN A 170 -15.96 -5.31 4.58
CA GLN A 170 -17.13 -4.59 4.08
C GLN A 170 -16.95 -4.19 2.62
N PRO A 171 -18.03 -4.19 1.81
CA PRO A 171 -17.97 -3.73 0.43
C PRO A 171 -17.68 -2.23 0.37
N ALA A 172 -16.77 -1.83 -0.52
CA ALA A 172 -16.50 -0.43 -0.79
C ALA A 172 -17.66 0.18 -1.61
N PRO A 173 -18.24 1.34 -1.21
CA PRO A 173 -19.47 1.86 -1.82
C PRO A 173 -19.31 2.25 -3.30
N VAL A 174 -18.17 2.84 -3.69
CA VAL A 174 -17.83 3.14 -5.08
C VAL A 174 -16.32 3.06 -5.27
N ARG A 175 -15.91 2.44 -6.38
CA ARG A 175 -14.52 2.33 -6.79
C ARG A 175 -14.28 3.17 -8.04
N ALA A 176 -13.77 4.39 -7.89
CA ALA A 176 -13.48 5.29 -9.01
C ALA A 176 -12.20 4.88 -9.76
N ALA A 177 -12.10 5.24 -11.04
CA ALA A 177 -10.91 4.96 -11.85
C ALA A 177 -9.65 5.53 -11.20
N ARG A 178 -8.57 4.74 -11.19
CA ARG A 178 -7.30 5.06 -10.50
C ARG A 178 -6.24 5.49 -11.50
N VAL A 179 -5.58 6.62 -11.28
CA VAL A 179 -4.37 7.00 -12.02
C VAL A 179 -3.23 6.08 -11.59
N ILE A 180 -2.69 5.30 -12.54
CA ILE A 180 -1.68 4.26 -12.30
C ILE A 180 -0.32 4.54 -12.95
N ALA A 181 -0.12 5.76 -13.47
CA ALA A 181 1.19 6.29 -13.85
C ALA A 181 1.19 7.82 -13.72
N PRO A 182 2.36 8.48 -13.61
CA PRO A 182 2.45 9.94 -13.61
C PRO A 182 1.73 10.56 -14.82
N PRO A 183 0.81 11.52 -14.60
CA PRO A 183 0.11 12.21 -15.68
C PRO A 183 1.05 12.87 -16.68
N LYS A 184 0.79 12.69 -17.97
CA LYS A 184 1.54 13.36 -19.04
C LYS A 184 0.76 14.61 -19.48
N THR A 185 1.17 15.77 -18.99
CA THR A 185 0.52 17.04 -19.33
C THR A 185 1.31 17.83 -20.36
N GLY A 186 0.62 18.48 -21.29
CA GLY A 186 1.20 19.37 -22.31
C GLY A 186 0.27 20.53 -22.66
N SER A 187 0.65 21.34 -23.65
CA SER A 187 -0.14 22.52 -24.05
C SER A 187 -1.53 22.10 -24.58
N GLY A 188 -2.54 22.25 -23.72
CA GLY A 188 -3.94 21.94 -24.04
C GLY A 188 -4.33 20.46 -24.02
N LYS A 189 -3.46 19.56 -23.53
CA LYS A 189 -3.71 18.11 -23.44
C LYS A 189 -3.21 17.53 -22.11
N ALA A 190 -3.89 16.50 -21.62
CA ALA A 190 -3.49 15.70 -20.47
C ALA A 190 -3.78 14.24 -20.78
N ALA A 191 -2.77 13.37 -20.72
CA ALA A 191 -2.94 11.93 -20.85
C ALA A 191 -2.76 11.26 -19.48
N LEU A 192 -3.77 10.50 -19.08
CA LEU A 192 -3.80 9.73 -17.84
C LEU A 192 -3.80 8.25 -18.16
N LYS A 193 -2.91 7.48 -17.54
CA LYS A 193 -3.03 6.02 -17.55
C LYS A 193 -3.94 5.61 -16.39
N LEU A 194 -5.09 5.03 -16.71
CA LEU A 194 -6.14 4.71 -15.74
C LEU A 194 -6.31 3.20 -15.63
N CYS A 195 -6.49 2.71 -14.41
CA CYS A 195 -7.14 1.43 -14.12
C CYS A 195 -8.63 1.70 -13.88
N GLN A 196 -9.51 0.93 -14.51
CA GLN A 196 -10.95 1.22 -14.62
C GLN A 196 -11.82 0.22 -13.85
N PRO A 197 -13.02 0.63 -13.39
CA PRO A 197 -13.91 -0.26 -12.63
C PRO A 197 -14.40 -1.48 -13.41
N ASP A 198 -14.34 -1.44 -14.74
CA ASP A 198 -14.68 -2.55 -15.63
C ASP A 198 -13.56 -3.61 -15.76
N GLY A 199 -12.44 -3.42 -15.06
CA GLY A 199 -11.29 -4.33 -15.09
C GLY A 199 -10.31 -4.05 -16.23
N SER A 200 -10.49 -2.99 -17.01
CA SER A 200 -9.55 -2.57 -18.07
C SER A 200 -8.53 -1.54 -17.56
N ALA A 201 -7.44 -1.36 -18.31
CA ALA A 201 -6.52 -0.25 -18.11
C ALA A 201 -6.04 0.32 -19.44
N GLY A 202 -5.84 1.64 -19.50
CA GLY A 202 -5.44 2.31 -20.73
C GLY A 202 -5.15 3.80 -20.56
N GLU A 203 -4.58 4.41 -21.61
CA GLU A 203 -4.40 5.86 -21.66
C GLU A 203 -5.71 6.57 -22.06
N ARG A 204 -6.14 7.54 -21.26
CA ARG A 204 -7.23 8.46 -21.56
C ARG A 204 -6.64 9.84 -21.89
N LEU A 205 -6.83 10.30 -23.12
CA LEU A 205 -6.43 11.64 -23.55
C LEU A 205 -7.57 12.63 -23.33
N LEU A 206 -7.28 13.68 -22.58
CA LEU A 206 -8.17 14.80 -22.28
C LEU A 206 -7.59 16.09 -22.86
N SER A 207 -8.47 17.01 -23.22
CA SER A 207 -8.16 18.27 -23.87
C SER A 207 -8.98 19.41 -23.26
N LYS A 208 -8.68 20.67 -23.65
CA LYS A 208 -9.48 21.82 -23.23
C LYS A 208 -10.99 21.69 -23.50
N ARG A 209 -11.40 20.85 -24.47
CA ARG A 209 -12.81 20.62 -24.81
C ARG A 209 -13.55 19.80 -23.74
N ASP A 210 -12.81 19.06 -22.92
CA ASP A 210 -13.34 18.19 -21.86
C ASP A 210 -13.59 18.96 -20.54
N GLY A 211 -13.49 20.29 -20.55
CA GLY A 211 -13.94 21.17 -19.46
C GLY A 211 -13.30 20.85 -18.11
N GLU A 212 -14.14 20.62 -17.10
CA GLU A 212 -13.69 20.34 -15.72
C GLU A 212 -12.89 19.04 -15.60
N VAL A 213 -13.23 18.00 -16.36
CA VAL A 213 -12.49 16.73 -16.34
C VAL A 213 -11.04 16.94 -16.78
N PHE A 214 -10.81 17.81 -17.77
CA PHE A 214 -9.47 18.19 -18.18
C PHE A 214 -8.73 19.00 -17.11
N LYS A 215 -9.41 19.91 -16.40
CA LYS A 215 -8.80 20.66 -15.29
C LYS A 215 -8.38 19.73 -14.15
N SER A 216 -9.23 18.78 -13.79
CA SER A 216 -8.93 17.75 -12.79
C SER A 216 -7.76 16.87 -13.24
N ALA A 217 -7.77 16.40 -14.49
CA ALA A 217 -6.69 15.57 -15.03
C ALA A 217 -5.32 16.28 -15.07
N ARG A 218 -5.30 17.60 -15.24
CA ARG A 218 -4.05 18.38 -15.17
C ARG A 218 -3.49 18.56 -13.77
N ARG A 219 -4.33 18.38 -12.74
CA ARG A 219 -3.96 18.49 -11.32
C ARG A 219 -3.81 17.12 -10.65
N ALA A 220 -4.22 16.07 -11.33
CA ALA A 220 -4.11 14.71 -10.84
C ALA A 220 -2.63 14.36 -10.62
N ASP A 221 -2.41 13.50 -9.63
CA ASP A 221 -1.16 12.83 -9.35
C ASP A 221 -1.34 11.31 -9.46
N TRP A 222 -0.22 10.61 -9.46
CA TRP A 222 -0.20 9.16 -9.44
C TRP A 222 -0.87 8.62 -8.18
N GLY A 223 -1.91 7.82 -8.35
CA GLY A 223 -2.74 7.32 -7.25
C GLY A 223 -4.06 8.07 -7.07
N ASP A 224 -4.29 9.19 -7.75
CA ASP A 224 -5.56 9.91 -7.64
C ASP A 224 -6.72 9.16 -8.30
N THR A 225 -7.93 9.47 -7.84
CA THR A 225 -9.16 9.06 -8.50
C THR A 225 -9.57 10.08 -9.56
N LEU A 226 -10.04 9.61 -10.71
CA LEU A 226 -10.71 10.47 -11.68
C LEU A 226 -12.22 10.20 -11.60
N ALA A 227 -12.98 11.23 -11.19
CA ALA A 227 -14.44 11.25 -11.24
C ALA A 227 -14.93 11.65 -12.65
#